data_AF-A0A938ZRP2-F1
#
_entry.id   AF-A0A938ZRP2-F1
#
_cell.length_a   1.000
_cell.length_b   1.000
_cell.length_c   1.000
_cell.angle_alpha   90.00
_cell.angle_beta   90.00
_cell.angle_gamma   90.00
#
_symmetry.space_group_name_H-M   'P 1'
#
loop_
_entity.id
_entity.type
_entity.pdbx_description
1 polymer ?
#
loop_
_entity_poly.entity_id
_entity_poly.type
_entity_poly.pdbx_seq_one_letter_code
_entity_poly.pdbx_strand_id
1 'polypeptide(L)'
;MNQYSVTSSSVVKGKASELGFHKVGIAAVDRVDATEAQRLQAWIELGYQADMEWMANPKRQDIRLVMPEARSLVCVALNYYTPHQRPEGEEYAKISRYGWGRDYHKVMHKKLKQLAIWLKSLDAGVLARYYADTGPVQDKVLAQLAGIGWIAKNGNVITREYGSWVFLGEVLTNLELESDRPHTEHCGSCTRCLQACPTGAITQPFVVDANRCIAYHTIENRAEELPETVTPHLQGWVAGCDICQDVCPWNQRFASTTDIAEFQPYPGNIAPHLLELAQISDQDWDKRFPVSALRRIKPEMLRRNALANLDASRQRMTPKVIIFDFDGTIADTVDALVSIANRLAVDFGYRHISPEQLALLKNLTSREIIKYSGVSLFKIPFLVKKVKGELKNKIPELKPIPGIKEALTELQNQGYKLGIITSNSKENVTQFLTINDLNHLFDFIYSGITIFGKTTIINNVLRQKQLKPQEVIYVGDETRDIEASKKANIQVIAVTWGFNSPEVLAKQNPDYLIQQPSELLEVMNAH
;
A
#
# COMPACT_ATOMS: atom_id res chain seq x y z
N MET A 1 40.38 47.17 -10.49
CA MET A 1 39.11 46.85 -11.19
C MET A 1 39.45 45.93 -12.34
N ASN A 2 39.32 44.61 -12.17
CA ASN A 2 39.54 43.67 -13.27
C ASN A 2 38.32 43.75 -14.21
N GLN A 3 38.53 44.31 -15.39
CA GLN A 3 37.55 44.34 -16.48
C GLN A 3 37.41 42.92 -17.04
N TYR A 4 36.56 42.10 -16.41
CA TYR A 4 36.01 40.92 -17.09
C TYR A 4 35.14 41.43 -18.24
N SER A 5 35.22 40.80 -19.41
CA SER A 5 34.32 41.10 -20.53
C SER A 5 32.87 41.02 -20.02
N VAL A 6 32.14 42.14 -20.11
CA VAL A 6 30.82 42.30 -19.46
C VAL A 6 29.79 41.47 -20.22
N THR A 7 29.69 40.19 -19.89
CA THR A 7 28.58 39.34 -20.31
C THR A 7 27.37 39.64 -19.43
N SER A 8 26.21 39.88 -20.03
CA SER A 8 24.97 40.13 -19.29
C SER A 8 24.30 38.83 -18.83
N SER A 9 23.47 38.93 -17.78
CA SER A 9 22.60 37.84 -17.33
C SER A 9 21.71 37.29 -18.46
N SER A 10 21.23 38.15 -19.37
CA SER A 10 20.41 37.73 -20.51
C SER A 10 21.16 36.83 -21.49
N VAL A 11 22.44 37.10 -21.75
CA VAL A 11 23.28 36.28 -22.64
C VAL A 11 23.55 34.91 -22.00
N VAL A 12 23.86 34.87 -20.69
CA VAL A 12 24.06 33.59 -19.97
C VAL A 12 22.80 32.74 -20.00
N LYS A 13 21.64 33.34 -19.71
CA LYS A 13 20.34 32.63 -19.78
C LYS A 13 20.04 32.15 -21.18
N GLY A 14 20.26 32.99 -22.19
CA GLY A 14 20.11 32.63 -23.59
C GLY A 14 20.95 31.41 -23.96
N LYS A 15 22.22 31.37 -23.52
CA LYS A 15 23.08 30.20 -23.78
C LYS A 15 22.60 28.94 -23.08
N ALA A 16 22.17 29.03 -21.82
CA ALA A 16 21.63 27.88 -21.09
C ALA A 16 20.35 27.34 -21.77
N SER A 17 19.46 28.23 -22.23
CA SER A 17 18.28 27.83 -23.02
C SER A 17 18.65 27.18 -24.35
N GLU A 18 19.66 27.69 -25.07
CA GLU A 18 20.18 27.09 -26.31
C GLU A 18 20.73 25.67 -26.08
N LEU A 19 21.35 25.42 -24.92
CA LEU A 19 21.78 24.09 -24.50
C LEU A 19 20.61 23.16 -24.11
N GLY A 20 19.38 23.66 -24.17
CA GLY A 20 18.14 22.91 -23.96
C GLY A 20 17.69 22.81 -22.50
N PHE A 21 18.07 23.75 -21.64
CA PHE A 21 17.48 23.86 -20.30
C PHE A 21 16.09 24.51 -20.39
N HIS A 22 15.11 23.93 -19.69
CA HIS A 22 13.70 24.38 -19.73
C HIS A 22 13.45 25.63 -18.89
N LYS A 23 14.22 25.79 -17.81
CA LYS A 23 14.25 27.01 -17.01
C LYS A 23 15.69 27.34 -16.65
N VAL A 24 15.95 28.64 -16.55
CA VAL A 24 17.24 29.20 -16.14
C VAL A 24 16.96 30.36 -15.21
N GLY A 25 17.67 30.41 -14.09
CA GLY A 25 17.56 31.44 -13.08
C GLY A 25 18.95 31.82 -12.59
N ILE A 26 19.11 33.05 -12.12
CA ILE A 26 20.38 33.55 -11.58
C ILE A 26 20.14 34.09 -10.18
N ALA A 27 21.00 33.71 -9.23
CA ALA A 27 21.07 34.32 -7.91
C ALA A 27 22.50 34.77 -7.59
N ALA A 28 22.64 35.92 -6.93
CA ALA A 28 23.90 36.31 -6.32
C ALA A 28 24.19 35.40 -5.11
N VAL A 29 25.46 35.05 -4.91
CA VAL A 29 25.91 34.23 -3.78
C VAL A 29 25.57 34.88 -2.44
N ASP A 30 25.56 36.22 -2.38
CA ASP A 30 25.20 36.98 -1.17
C ASP A 30 23.73 36.87 -0.77
N ARG A 31 22.86 36.32 -1.63
CA ARG A 31 21.46 36.01 -1.27
C ARG A 31 21.30 34.69 -0.54
N VAL A 32 22.33 33.85 -0.50
CA VAL A 32 22.33 32.64 0.34
C VAL A 32 22.51 33.12 1.78
N ASP A 33 21.39 33.22 2.50
CA ASP A 33 21.38 33.67 3.89
C ASP A 33 21.70 32.54 4.87
N ALA A 34 21.97 32.91 6.13
CA ALA A 34 22.24 31.95 7.19
C ALA A 34 20.98 31.18 7.63
N THR A 35 19.77 31.61 7.23
CA THR A 35 18.52 30.97 7.65
C THR A 35 18.39 29.58 7.05
N GLU A 36 18.80 29.37 5.80
CA GLU A 36 18.77 28.03 5.19
C GLU A 36 19.81 27.09 5.83
N ALA A 37 20.99 27.61 6.21
CA ALA A 37 21.97 26.83 6.98
C ALA A 37 21.41 26.44 8.37
N GLN A 38 20.73 27.36 9.06
CA GLN A 38 20.06 27.09 10.34
C GLN A 38 18.95 26.05 10.21
N ARG A 39 18.15 26.10 9.13
CA ARG A 39 17.10 25.11 8.84
C ARG A 39 17.69 23.72 8.62
N LEU A 40 18.76 23.62 7.82
CA LEU A 40 19.48 22.37 7.61
C LEU A 40 20.03 21.83 8.93
N GLN A 41 20.66 22.69 9.74
CA GLN A 41 21.22 22.30 11.03
C GLN A 41 20.13 21.79 12.00
N ALA A 42 19.01 22.50 12.11
CA ALA A 42 17.87 22.07 12.93
C ALA A 42 17.28 20.73 12.45
N TRP A 43 17.22 20.52 11.13
CA TRP A 43 16.77 19.25 10.54
C TRP A 43 17.72 18.09 10.88
N ILE A 44 19.03 18.35 10.88
CA ILE A 44 20.07 17.38 11.26
C ILE A 44 20.00 17.04 12.76
N GLU A 45 19.77 18.05 13.61
CA GLU A 45 19.63 17.89 15.07
C GLU A 45 18.41 17.05 15.46
N LEU A 46 17.35 17.08 14.65
CA LEU A 46 16.19 16.19 14.79
C LEU A 46 16.47 14.75 14.33
N GLY A 47 17.64 14.48 13.74
CA GLY A 47 18.00 13.16 13.20
C GLY A 47 17.26 12.80 11.91
N TYR A 48 16.60 13.77 11.26
CA TYR A 48 15.73 13.52 10.11
C TYR A 48 16.48 13.15 8.81
N GLN A 49 17.81 13.23 8.82
CA GLN A 49 18.70 12.77 7.75
C GLN A 49 18.89 11.25 7.69
N ALA A 50 18.40 10.50 8.68
CA ALA A 50 18.66 9.08 8.81
C ALA A 50 20.18 8.77 8.71
N ASP A 51 20.62 7.89 7.82
CA ASP A 51 22.04 7.54 7.65
C ASP A 51 22.81 8.45 6.65
N MET A 52 22.19 9.52 6.16
CA MET A 52 22.79 10.42 5.16
C MET A 52 23.80 11.39 5.79
N GLU A 53 24.90 10.87 6.34
CA GLU A 53 25.93 11.66 7.05
C GLU A 53 26.50 12.82 6.23
N TRP A 54 26.53 12.69 4.91
CA TRP A 54 26.99 13.74 3.99
C TRP A 54 26.14 15.02 4.04
N MET A 55 24.95 14.98 4.65
CA MET A 55 24.11 16.17 4.87
C MET A 55 24.75 17.14 5.87
N ALA A 56 25.61 16.66 6.77
CA ALA A 56 26.35 17.48 7.73
C ALA A 56 27.62 18.13 7.15
N ASN A 57 27.91 17.95 5.85
CA ASN A 57 29.08 18.56 5.23
C ASN A 57 29.01 20.10 5.31
N PRO A 58 30.02 20.79 5.90
CA PRO A 58 30.01 22.26 6.03
C PRO A 58 29.83 23.02 4.71
N LYS A 59 30.26 22.42 3.58
CA LYS A 59 30.05 22.99 2.24
C LYS A 59 28.58 23.14 1.85
N ARG A 60 27.68 22.36 2.46
CA ARG A 60 26.22 22.50 2.29
C ARG A 60 25.67 23.73 3.02
N GLN A 61 26.35 24.18 4.07
CA GLN A 61 25.96 25.34 4.87
C GLN A 61 26.54 26.63 4.29
N ASP A 62 27.73 26.58 3.69
CA ASP A 62 28.36 27.73 3.04
C ASP A 62 28.91 27.39 1.65
N ILE A 63 28.25 27.93 0.63
CA ILE A 63 28.61 27.78 -0.78
C ILE A 63 30.00 28.34 -1.11
N ARG A 64 30.52 29.29 -0.32
CA ARG A 64 31.87 29.84 -0.50
C ARG A 64 32.97 28.82 -0.17
N LEU A 65 32.66 27.80 0.64
CA LEU A 65 33.57 26.67 0.86
C LEU A 65 33.65 25.72 -0.35
N VAL A 66 32.72 25.84 -1.31
CA VAL A 66 32.72 25.09 -2.58
C VAL A 66 33.57 25.80 -3.64
N MET A 67 33.43 27.12 -3.73
CA MET A 67 34.20 28.00 -4.61
C MET A 67 34.27 29.42 -4.00
N PRO A 68 35.39 29.79 -3.35
CA PRO A 68 35.52 31.08 -2.66
C PRO A 68 35.30 32.31 -3.55
N GLU A 69 35.61 32.18 -4.84
CA GLU A 69 35.48 33.25 -5.84
C GLU A 69 34.05 33.41 -6.37
N ALA A 70 33.12 32.53 -5.98
CA ALA A 70 31.76 32.56 -6.52
C ALA A 70 31.04 33.87 -6.16
N ARG A 71 30.47 34.50 -7.19
CA ARG A 71 29.65 35.70 -7.08
C ARG A 71 28.22 35.47 -7.56
N SER A 72 28.04 34.60 -8.54
CA SER A 72 26.73 34.24 -9.08
C SER A 72 26.53 32.73 -9.20
N LEU A 73 25.26 32.34 -9.09
CA LEU A 73 24.73 30.98 -9.19
C LEU A 73 23.78 30.92 -10.38
N VAL A 74 24.18 30.24 -11.45
CA VAL A 74 23.33 30.00 -12.62
C VAL A 74 22.62 28.66 -12.40
N CYS A 75 21.36 28.72 -11.96
CA CYS A 75 20.54 27.54 -11.70
C CYS A 75 19.72 27.19 -12.94
N VAL A 76 19.54 25.90 -13.18
CA VAL A 76 18.84 25.38 -14.37
C VAL A 76 17.89 24.26 -13.98
N ALA A 77 16.87 24.04 -14.81
CA ALA A 77 15.94 22.93 -14.65
C ALA A 77 15.66 22.22 -15.99
N LEU A 78 15.50 20.90 -15.94
CA LEU A 78 14.97 20.09 -17.05
C LEU A 78 13.69 19.38 -16.64
N ASN A 79 12.62 19.55 -17.42
CA ASN A 79 11.40 18.78 -17.26
C ASN A 79 11.65 17.30 -17.60
N TYR A 80 11.18 16.39 -16.74
CA TYR A 80 11.26 14.94 -16.96
C TYR A 80 9.89 14.24 -16.94
N TYR A 81 8.79 14.98 -16.85
CA TYR A 81 7.47 14.38 -16.81
C TYR A 81 7.16 13.61 -18.09
N THR A 82 6.69 12.38 -17.95
CA THR A 82 6.14 11.57 -19.02
C THR A 82 4.72 11.12 -18.66
N PRO A 83 3.78 11.11 -19.62
CA PRO A 83 2.35 10.89 -19.34
C PRO A 83 1.98 9.42 -19.12
N HIS A 84 2.97 8.52 -19.07
CA HIS A 84 2.75 7.10 -18.81
C HIS A 84 2.15 6.87 -17.43
N GLN A 85 1.18 5.95 -17.37
CA GLN A 85 0.54 5.54 -16.13
C GLN A 85 1.16 4.25 -15.64
N ARG A 86 1.29 4.11 -14.33
CA ARG A 86 1.62 2.83 -13.70
C ARG A 86 0.38 1.94 -13.73
N PRO A 87 0.53 0.62 -13.89
CA PRO A 87 -0.60 -0.29 -13.77
C PRO A 87 -1.15 -0.27 -12.34
N GLU A 88 -2.43 -0.60 -12.22
CA GLU A 88 -3.08 -0.92 -10.95
C GLU A 88 -2.94 -2.43 -10.66
N GLY A 89 -2.87 -2.79 -9.38
CA GLY A 89 -2.68 -4.18 -8.94
C GLY A 89 -1.64 -4.29 -7.83
N GLU A 90 -1.79 -5.29 -6.95
CA GLU A 90 -0.82 -5.55 -5.87
C GLU A 90 0.39 -6.35 -6.36
N GLU A 91 0.31 -6.98 -7.54
CA GLU A 91 1.37 -7.75 -8.16
C GLU A 91 2.45 -6.90 -8.84
N TYR A 92 2.15 -5.62 -9.12
CA TYR A 92 3.04 -4.71 -9.82
C TYR A 92 3.92 -3.91 -8.87
N ALA A 93 5.20 -3.84 -9.21
CA ALA A 93 6.14 -2.96 -8.55
C ALA A 93 6.09 -1.54 -9.15
N LYS A 94 6.39 -0.54 -8.34
CA LYS A 94 6.37 0.87 -8.71
C LYS A 94 7.78 1.46 -8.60
N ILE A 95 8.21 2.05 -9.71
CA ILE A 95 9.43 2.84 -9.82
C ILE A 95 9.02 4.30 -9.98
N SER A 96 9.67 5.21 -9.26
CA SER A 96 9.44 6.65 -9.39
C SER A 96 9.86 7.15 -10.78
N ARG A 97 9.15 8.16 -11.30
CA ARG A 97 9.32 8.66 -12.67
C ARG A 97 10.75 9.13 -12.93
N TYR A 98 11.49 9.56 -11.90
CA TYR A 98 12.89 9.98 -12.04
C TYR A 98 13.80 8.85 -12.56
N GLY A 99 13.45 7.59 -12.28
CA GLY A 99 14.24 6.41 -12.63
C GLY A 99 13.76 5.65 -13.88
N TRP A 100 12.73 6.16 -14.56
CA TRP A 100 12.13 5.44 -15.70
C TRP A 100 13.02 5.41 -16.94
N GLY A 101 13.67 6.52 -17.27
CA GLY A 101 14.53 6.65 -18.43
C GLY A 101 16.02 6.55 -18.12
N ARG A 102 16.83 7.19 -18.97
CA ARG A 102 18.28 7.32 -18.79
C ARG A 102 18.60 8.11 -17.53
N ASP A 103 19.72 7.77 -16.91
CA ASP A 103 20.28 8.47 -15.76
C ASP A 103 20.39 9.99 -16.00
N TYR A 104 19.59 10.75 -15.25
CA TYR A 104 19.51 12.20 -15.37
C TYR A 104 20.84 12.87 -15.08
N HIS A 105 21.70 12.30 -14.23
CA HIS A 105 23.04 12.84 -13.98
C HIS A 105 23.85 12.94 -15.27
N LYS A 106 23.73 11.94 -16.17
CA LYS A 106 24.44 11.96 -17.46
C LYS A 106 23.91 13.06 -18.38
N VAL A 107 22.59 13.26 -18.40
CA VAL A 107 21.93 14.29 -19.22
C VAL A 107 22.26 15.68 -18.69
N MET A 108 22.09 15.90 -17.39
CA MET A 108 22.38 17.16 -16.70
C MET A 108 23.86 17.52 -16.82
N HIS A 109 24.78 16.63 -16.43
CA HIS A 109 26.21 16.91 -16.46
C HIS A 109 26.73 17.20 -17.88
N LYS A 110 26.18 16.58 -18.92
CA LYS A 110 26.55 16.89 -20.30
C LYS A 110 26.27 18.36 -20.63
N LYS A 111 25.07 18.84 -20.34
CA LYS A 111 24.65 20.23 -20.62
C LYS A 111 25.33 21.24 -19.69
N LEU A 112 25.42 20.92 -18.39
CA LEU A 112 26.10 21.76 -17.39
C LEU A 112 27.60 21.93 -17.69
N LYS A 113 28.27 20.86 -18.12
CA LYS A 113 29.68 20.92 -18.54
C LYS A 113 29.85 21.84 -19.75
N GLN A 114 28.96 21.77 -20.74
CA GLN A 114 28.98 22.66 -21.90
C GLN A 114 28.78 24.12 -21.49
N LEU A 115 27.83 24.41 -20.59
CA LEU A 115 27.60 25.75 -20.07
C LEU A 115 28.82 26.28 -19.30
N ALA A 116 29.43 25.46 -18.44
CA ALA A 116 30.61 25.84 -17.67
C ALA A 116 31.84 26.09 -18.56
N ILE A 117 32.04 25.28 -19.61
CA ILE A 117 33.11 25.49 -20.60
C ILE A 117 32.88 26.81 -21.34
N TRP A 118 31.64 27.07 -21.77
CA TRP A 118 31.31 28.31 -22.46
C TRP A 118 31.54 29.54 -21.57
N LEU A 119 31.12 29.51 -20.29
CA LEU A 119 31.39 30.60 -19.35
C LEU A 119 32.90 30.88 -19.22
N LYS A 120 33.72 29.83 -19.06
CA LYS A 120 35.19 29.95 -19.00
C LYS A 120 35.82 30.50 -20.28
N SER A 121 35.13 30.40 -21.42
CA SER A 121 35.64 30.93 -22.69
C SER A 121 35.42 32.43 -22.86
N LEU A 122 34.61 33.06 -22.00
CA LEU A 122 34.29 34.49 -22.09
C LEU A 122 35.47 35.40 -21.72
N ASP A 123 36.30 34.95 -20.78
CA ASP A 123 37.54 35.62 -20.38
C ASP A 123 38.44 34.65 -19.59
N ALA A 124 39.77 34.84 -19.65
CA ALA A 124 40.75 33.96 -19.02
C ALA A 124 40.62 33.87 -17.48
N GLY A 125 40.07 34.90 -16.83
CA GLY A 125 39.86 34.91 -15.39
C GLY A 125 38.51 34.34 -14.92
N VAL A 126 37.65 33.88 -15.84
CA VAL A 126 36.33 33.33 -15.47
C VAL A 126 36.46 31.92 -14.92
N LEU A 127 35.96 31.74 -13.71
CA LEU A 127 35.84 30.45 -13.05
C LEU A 127 34.39 29.96 -13.15
N ALA A 128 34.23 28.67 -13.38
CA ALA A 128 32.93 28.01 -13.40
C ALA A 128 33.01 26.58 -12.88
N ARG A 129 32.12 26.23 -11.94
CA ARG A 129 32.01 24.90 -11.34
C ARG A 129 30.55 24.48 -11.32
N TYR A 130 30.26 23.29 -11.84
CA TYR A 130 28.88 22.82 -11.98
C TYR A 130 28.57 21.63 -11.07
N TYR A 131 27.30 21.49 -10.72
CA TYR A 131 26.77 20.40 -9.90
C TYR A 131 25.34 20.02 -10.32
N ALA A 132 24.97 18.79 -9.98
CA ALA A 132 23.61 18.27 -9.95
C ALA A 132 23.58 17.09 -8.96
N ASP A 133 22.74 17.15 -7.93
CA ASP A 133 22.47 16.13 -6.89
C ASP A 133 23.68 15.70 -6.02
N THR A 134 24.72 15.19 -6.66
CA THR A 134 25.92 14.60 -6.03
C THR A 134 26.86 15.62 -5.38
N GLY A 135 26.62 16.92 -5.57
CA GLY A 135 27.41 18.00 -5.01
C GLY A 135 27.05 18.31 -3.55
N PRO A 136 27.94 19.00 -2.80
CA PRO A 136 27.62 19.51 -1.48
C PRO A 136 26.89 20.86 -1.56
N VAL A 137 26.05 21.06 -2.57
CA VAL A 137 25.23 22.28 -2.75
C VAL A 137 23.77 21.97 -2.46
N GLN A 138 22.97 22.99 -2.17
CA GLN A 138 21.55 22.84 -1.83
C GLN A 138 20.69 23.18 -3.06
N ASP A 139 20.66 22.30 -4.06
CA ASP A 139 20.04 22.51 -5.38
C ASP A 139 18.65 23.17 -5.29
N LYS A 140 17.82 22.69 -4.35
CA LYS A 140 16.45 23.19 -4.15
C LYS A 140 16.40 24.63 -3.62
N VAL A 141 17.28 24.96 -2.68
CA VAL A 141 17.40 26.32 -2.12
C VAL A 141 17.93 27.27 -3.20
N LEU A 142 18.96 26.85 -3.92
CA LEU A 142 19.55 27.67 -4.99
C LEU A 142 18.53 27.91 -6.11
N ALA A 143 17.79 26.89 -6.52
CA ALA A 143 16.70 27.01 -7.50
C ALA A 143 15.62 28.00 -7.04
N GLN A 144 15.24 28.00 -5.75
CA GLN A 144 14.29 28.98 -5.22
C GLN A 144 14.83 30.40 -5.26
N LEU A 145 16.06 30.61 -4.79
CA LEU A 145 16.72 31.92 -4.79
C LEU A 145 16.89 32.49 -6.21
N ALA A 146 17.16 31.61 -7.17
CA ALA A 146 17.34 31.93 -8.58
C ALA A 146 16.01 32.11 -9.33
N GLY A 147 14.85 31.95 -8.67
CA GLY A 147 13.54 32.13 -9.30
C GLY A 147 13.15 31.01 -10.27
N ILE A 148 13.72 29.80 -10.15
CA ILE A 148 13.26 28.61 -10.90
C ILE A 148 11.86 28.20 -10.43
N GLY A 149 11.61 28.28 -9.12
CA GLY A 149 10.37 27.83 -8.49
C GLY A 149 10.35 28.17 -7.00
N TRP A 150 9.44 27.53 -6.25
CA TRP A 150 9.40 27.62 -4.79
C TRP A 150 9.48 26.23 -4.16
N ILE A 151 10.07 26.11 -2.98
CA ILE A 151 10.04 24.86 -2.21
C ILE A 151 8.64 24.72 -1.62
N ALA A 152 7.96 23.63 -1.98
CA ALA A 152 6.61 23.33 -1.53
C ALA A 152 6.60 22.54 -0.23
N LYS A 153 5.41 22.37 0.37
CA LYS A 153 5.24 21.67 1.64
C LYS A 153 5.73 20.22 1.65
N ASN A 154 5.84 19.57 0.49
CA ASN A 154 6.42 18.23 0.33
C ASN A 154 7.95 18.22 0.18
N GLY A 155 8.61 19.38 0.29
CA GLY A 155 10.05 19.55 0.15
C GLY A 155 10.56 19.55 -1.29
N ASN A 156 9.71 19.50 -2.32
CA ASN A 156 10.13 19.60 -3.73
C ASN A 156 10.03 21.04 -4.24
N VAL A 157 10.88 21.39 -5.21
CA VAL A 157 10.73 22.66 -5.95
C VAL A 157 9.59 22.49 -6.95
N ILE A 158 8.63 23.41 -6.92
CA ILE A 158 7.55 23.48 -7.90
C ILE A 158 7.79 24.68 -8.81
N THR A 159 7.70 24.45 -10.11
CA THR A 159 7.67 25.46 -11.17
C THR A 159 6.24 25.70 -11.61
N ARG A 160 5.94 26.89 -12.15
CA ARG A 160 4.58 27.19 -12.63
C ARG A 160 4.22 26.41 -13.90
N GLU A 161 5.20 26.10 -14.73
CA GLU A 161 5.02 25.56 -16.08
C GLU A 161 5.18 24.03 -16.16
N TYR A 162 5.89 23.41 -15.21
CA TYR A 162 6.19 21.98 -15.24
C TYR A 162 5.84 21.26 -13.94
N GLY A 163 5.31 21.98 -12.94
CA GLY A 163 5.13 21.45 -11.59
C GLY A 163 6.47 21.09 -10.94
N SER A 164 6.51 19.99 -10.17
CA SER A 164 7.73 19.47 -9.53
C SER A 164 8.49 18.44 -10.36
N TRP A 165 8.05 18.14 -11.59
CA TRP A 165 8.69 17.16 -12.46
C TRP A 165 9.92 17.75 -13.17
N VAL A 166 10.85 18.30 -12.40
CA VAL A 166 12.09 18.89 -12.91
C VAL A 166 13.33 18.32 -12.21
N PHE A 167 14.37 18.05 -12.98
CA PHE A 167 15.73 17.87 -12.48
C PHE A 167 16.40 19.22 -12.34
N LEU A 168 17.18 19.41 -11.27
CA LEU A 168 17.86 20.65 -10.95
C LEU A 168 19.37 20.51 -11.17
N GLY A 169 20.03 21.63 -11.42
CA GLY A 169 21.47 21.74 -11.37
C GLY A 169 21.91 23.19 -11.41
N GLU A 170 23.20 23.41 -11.22
CA GLU A 170 23.75 24.76 -11.06
C GLU A 170 25.17 24.88 -11.61
N VAL A 171 25.54 26.11 -11.98
CA VAL A 171 26.91 26.53 -12.25
C VAL A 171 27.24 27.73 -11.37
N LEU A 172 28.19 27.54 -10.46
CA LEU A 172 28.82 28.59 -9.66
C LEU A 172 29.83 29.31 -10.54
N THR A 173 29.84 30.64 -10.54
CA THR A 173 30.80 31.44 -11.30
C THR A 173 31.23 32.70 -10.55
N ASN A 174 32.44 33.19 -10.82
CA ASN A 174 32.97 34.45 -10.29
C ASN A 174 32.49 35.68 -11.08
N LEU A 175 31.67 35.50 -12.12
CA LEU A 175 31.00 36.59 -12.82
C LEU A 175 29.97 37.26 -11.89
N GLU A 176 29.89 38.59 -11.96
CA GLU A 176 28.80 39.37 -11.36
C GLU A 176 27.63 39.42 -12.34
N LEU A 177 26.53 38.75 -12.01
CA LEU A 177 25.34 38.65 -12.83
C LEU A 177 24.14 39.22 -12.07
N GLU A 178 23.27 39.95 -12.78
CA GLU A 178 21.99 40.41 -12.25
C GLU A 178 21.11 39.22 -11.84
N SER A 179 20.63 39.25 -10.60
CA SER A 179 19.82 38.20 -9.99
C SER A 179 18.34 38.30 -10.37
N ASP A 180 17.71 37.15 -10.52
CA ASP A 180 16.26 37.02 -10.60
C ASP A 180 15.57 37.26 -9.26
N ARG A 181 14.25 37.35 -9.31
CA ARG A 181 13.40 37.43 -8.11
C ARG A 181 12.94 36.03 -7.72
N PRO A 182 13.12 35.61 -6.46
CA PRO A 182 12.55 34.36 -5.96
C PRO A 182 11.04 34.34 -6.16
N HIS A 183 10.49 33.15 -6.42
CA HIS A 183 9.04 32.96 -6.45
C HIS A 183 8.43 33.08 -5.05
N THR A 184 7.19 33.56 -4.98
CA THR A 184 6.38 33.46 -3.77
C THR A 184 5.85 32.03 -3.60
N GLU A 185 5.59 31.63 -2.36
CA GLU A 185 5.01 30.33 -2.06
C GLU A 185 3.56 30.26 -2.58
N HIS A 186 3.21 29.15 -3.23
CA HIS A 186 1.87 28.96 -3.80
C HIS A 186 1.15 27.68 -3.31
N CYS A 187 1.54 27.12 -2.16
CA CYS A 187 0.80 26.01 -1.56
C CYS A 187 -0.48 26.46 -0.85
N GLY A 188 -0.50 27.68 -0.28
CA GLY A 188 -1.65 28.21 0.47
C GLY A 188 -2.08 27.27 1.60
N SER A 189 -3.38 27.03 1.76
CA SER A 189 -3.93 26.10 2.77
C SER A 189 -3.85 24.62 2.38
N CYS A 190 -3.30 24.27 1.20
CA CYS A 190 -3.25 22.87 0.74
C CYS A 190 -2.41 21.98 1.67
N THR A 191 -2.90 20.77 1.95
CA THR A 191 -2.24 19.73 2.78
C THR A 191 -2.24 18.35 2.13
N ARG A 192 -2.60 18.24 0.83
CA ARG A 192 -2.78 16.95 0.13
C ARG A 192 -1.58 16.02 0.23
N CYS A 193 -0.37 16.54 0.07
CA CYS A 193 0.85 15.74 0.17
C CYS A 193 1.11 15.19 1.59
N LEU A 194 0.81 15.97 2.63
CA LEU A 194 0.92 15.54 4.03
C LEU A 194 -0.07 14.42 4.31
N GLN A 195 -1.32 14.58 3.88
CA GLN A 195 -2.39 13.59 4.09
C GLN A 195 -2.17 12.30 3.29
N ALA A 196 -1.60 12.40 2.09
CA ALA A 196 -1.37 11.25 1.22
C ALA A 196 -0.11 10.46 1.58
N CYS A 197 0.84 11.05 2.32
CA CYS A 197 2.08 10.38 2.68
C CYS A 197 1.79 9.21 3.65
N PRO A 198 1.95 7.94 3.22
CA PRO A 198 1.42 6.81 3.98
C PRO A 198 2.18 6.53 5.29
N THR A 199 3.42 7.03 5.39
CA THR A 199 4.28 6.89 6.57
C THR A 199 4.36 8.18 7.40
N GLY A 200 3.63 9.24 7.01
CA GLY A 200 3.71 10.53 7.69
C GLY A 200 5.11 11.15 7.66
N ALA A 201 5.91 10.88 6.61
CA ALA A 201 7.26 11.40 6.47
C ALA A 201 7.31 12.93 6.33
N ILE A 202 6.25 13.56 5.82
CA ILE A 202 6.12 15.02 5.83
C ILE A 202 5.49 15.41 7.18
N THR A 203 6.33 15.57 8.20
CA THR A 203 5.91 15.72 9.60
C THR A 203 5.15 17.03 9.85
N GLN A 204 5.50 18.07 9.10
CA GLN A 204 4.82 19.35 9.03
C GLN A 204 5.13 20.03 7.68
N PRO A 205 4.46 21.13 7.30
CA PRO A 205 4.80 21.84 6.07
C PRO A 205 6.32 22.09 5.96
N PHE A 206 6.89 21.72 4.81
CA PHE A 206 8.31 21.91 4.45
C PHE A 206 9.33 21.01 5.16
N VAL A 207 8.90 20.18 6.11
CA VAL A 207 9.81 19.31 6.88
C VAL A 207 9.55 17.85 6.53
N VAL A 208 10.59 17.16 6.07
CA VAL A 208 10.54 15.75 5.67
C VAL A 208 11.49 14.94 6.55
N ASP A 209 10.97 13.97 7.29
CA ASP A 209 11.75 12.98 8.03
C ASP A 209 12.14 11.83 7.11
N ALA A 210 13.43 11.72 6.77
CA ALA A 210 13.92 10.67 5.87
C ALA A 210 13.77 9.27 6.50
N ASN A 211 13.80 9.15 7.84
CA ASN A 211 13.61 7.88 8.56
C ASN A 211 12.21 7.26 8.35
N ARG A 212 11.30 8.01 7.74
CA ARG A 212 9.94 7.55 7.39
C ARG A 212 9.70 7.58 5.89
N CYS A 213 10.58 8.20 5.11
CA CYS A 213 10.33 8.45 3.70
C CYS A 213 10.56 7.19 2.87
N ILE A 214 9.52 6.68 2.20
CA ILE A 214 9.63 5.51 1.31
C ILE A 214 10.74 5.70 0.27
N ALA A 215 10.90 6.92 -0.28
CA ALA A 215 11.94 7.19 -1.25
C ALA A 215 13.35 6.98 -0.67
N TYR A 216 13.59 7.44 0.57
CA TYR A 216 14.87 7.17 1.27
C TYR A 216 15.06 5.66 1.48
N HIS A 217 14.05 4.95 2.00
CA HIS A 217 14.19 3.53 2.30
C HIS A 217 14.41 2.66 1.06
N THR A 218 13.85 3.05 -0.08
CA THR A 218 13.98 2.30 -1.32
C THR A 218 15.23 2.66 -2.13
N ILE A 219 15.85 3.82 -1.89
CA ILE A 219 17.01 4.32 -2.67
C ILE A 219 18.32 4.28 -1.88
N GLU A 220 18.31 4.76 -0.63
CA GLU A 220 19.51 5.02 0.17
C GLU A 220 19.73 3.99 1.28
N ASN A 221 18.67 3.63 2.03
CA ASN A 221 18.79 2.76 3.20
C ASN A 221 19.48 1.42 2.85
N ARG A 222 20.67 1.20 3.42
CA ARG A 222 21.48 0.00 3.17
C ARG A 222 21.24 -1.15 4.14
N ALA A 223 20.32 -1.00 5.11
CA ALA A 223 19.97 -2.06 6.05
C ALA A 223 19.46 -3.32 5.33
N GLU A 224 19.68 -4.49 5.91
CA GLU A 224 19.22 -5.76 5.31
C GLU A 224 17.69 -5.84 5.25
N GLU A 225 17.00 -5.28 6.24
CA GLU A 225 15.55 -5.24 6.33
C GLU A 225 15.01 -3.81 6.32
N LEU A 226 13.76 -3.66 5.88
CA LEU A 226 13.05 -2.39 5.96
C LEU A 226 12.32 -2.27 7.31
N PRO A 227 12.29 -1.07 7.93
CA PRO A 227 11.62 -0.89 9.21
C PRO A 227 10.13 -1.29 9.16
N GLU A 228 9.62 -1.87 10.25
CA GLU A 228 8.20 -2.23 10.40
C GLU A 228 7.25 -1.03 10.23
N THR A 229 7.73 0.18 10.54
CA THR A 229 6.98 1.44 10.34
C THR A 229 6.83 1.85 8.87
N VAL A 230 7.53 1.18 7.94
CA VAL A 230 7.56 1.52 6.51
C VAL A 230 7.04 0.36 5.66
N THR A 231 7.40 -0.88 5.98
CA THR A 231 7.06 -2.08 5.19
C THR A 231 5.57 -2.21 4.84
N PRO A 232 4.61 -2.04 5.78
CA PRO A 232 3.18 -2.11 5.46
C PRO A 232 2.69 -1.01 4.51
N HIS A 233 3.47 0.06 4.37
CA HIS A 233 3.11 1.28 3.65
C HIS A 233 3.80 1.41 2.28
N LEU A 234 4.59 0.41 1.86
CA LEU A 234 5.33 0.46 0.60
C LEU A 234 4.44 0.56 -0.64
N GLN A 235 3.22 0.02 -0.64
CA GLN A 235 2.23 0.17 -1.72
C GLN A 235 2.77 -0.13 -3.14
N GLY A 236 3.67 -1.10 -3.27
CA GLY A 236 4.34 -1.49 -4.50
C GLY A 236 5.64 -0.74 -4.79
N TRP A 237 5.97 0.33 -4.06
CA TRP A 237 7.18 1.12 -4.29
C TRP A 237 8.44 0.32 -3.99
N VAL A 238 9.26 0.12 -5.02
CA VAL A 238 10.55 -0.60 -4.94
C VAL A 238 11.76 0.29 -5.22
N ALA A 239 11.53 1.46 -5.83
CA ALA A 239 12.58 2.44 -6.12
C ALA A 239 11.98 3.86 -6.18
N GLY A 240 12.23 4.66 -5.15
CA GLY A 240 11.64 5.98 -5.00
C GLY A 240 10.16 5.95 -4.60
N CYS A 241 9.56 7.13 -4.51
CA CYS A 241 8.13 7.30 -4.25
C CYS A 241 7.65 8.64 -4.80
N ASP A 242 6.56 8.63 -5.57
CA ASP A 242 5.98 9.85 -6.16
C ASP A 242 4.66 10.28 -5.53
N ILE A 243 4.16 9.62 -4.48
CA ILE A 243 2.83 9.88 -3.91
C ILE A 243 2.64 11.38 -3.62
N CYS A 244 3.62 12.02 -2.97
CA CYS A 244 3.53 13.44 -2.61
C CYS A 244 3.60 14.40 -3.82
N GLN A 245 4.08 13.92 -4.97
CA GLN A 245 4.10 14.65 -6.24
C GLN A 245 2.81 14.39 -7.04
N ASP A 246 2.38 13.13 -7.17
CA ASP A 246 1.20 12.74 -7.94
C ASP A 246 -0.11 13.38 -7.38
N VAL A 247 -0.20 13.57 -6.06
CA VAL A 247 -1.37 14.25 -5.45
C VAL A 247 -1.29 15.79 -5.49
N CYS A 248 -0.16 16.36 -5.91
CA CYS A 248 0.06 17.79 -5.88
C CYS A 248 -0.78 18.48 -6.99
N PRO A 249 -1.63 19.48 -6.65
CA PRO A 249 -2.46 20.17 -7.64
C PRO A 249 -1.66 20.82 -8.77
N TRP A 250 -0.42 21.25 -8.49
CA TRP A 250 0.45 21.84 -9.50
C TRP A 250 0.88 20.84 -10.57
N ASN A 251 1.15 19.59 -10.18
CA ASN A 251 1.45 18.53 -11.14
C ASN A 251 0.20 18.08 -11.90
N GLN A 252 -0.95 17.98 -11.23
CA GLN A 252 -2.20 17.58 -11.87
C GLN A 252 -2.70 18.57 -12.93
N ARG A 253 -2.37 19.86 -12.77
CA ARG A 253 -2.88 20.94 -13.64
C ARG A 253 -1.85 21.47 -14.64
N PHE A 254 -0.57 21.47 -14.28
CA PHE A 254 0.46 22.16 -15.05
C PHE A 254 1.63 21.27 -15.46
N ALA A 255 1.60 19.96 -15.19
CA ALA A 255 2.62 19.08 -15.76
C ALA A 255 2.53 19.11 -17.30
N SER A 256 3.69 19.26 -17.94
CA SER A 256 3.82 19.21 -19.40
C SER A 256 4.73 18.06 -19.78
N THR A 257 4.48 17.38 -20.90
CA THR A 257 5.31 16.26 -21.34
C THR A 257 6.71 16.76 -21.72
N THR A 258 7.74 16.05 -21.27
CA THR A 258 9.14 16.36 -21.61
C THR A 258 9.42 16.17 -23.09
N ASP A 259 10.24 17.06 -23.66
CA ASP A 259 10.80 16.96 -25.01
C ASP A 259 12.15 16.23 -25.04
N ILE A 260 12.69 15.84 -23.87
CA ILE A 260 13.97 15.14 -23.75
C ILE A 260 13.75 13.64 -23.96
N ALA A 261 14.16 13.15 -25.12
CA ALA A 261 14.02 11.75 -25.50
C ALA A 261 14.67 10.79 -24.49
N GLU A 262 15.79 11.17 -23.87
CA GLU A 262 16.48 10.34 -22.87
C GLU A 262 15.67 10.09 -21.58
N PHE A 263 14.64 10.88 -21.30
CA PHE A 263 13.76 10.69 -20.13
C PHE A 263 12.54 9.82 -20.43
N GLN A 264 12.34 9.41 -21.68
CA GLN A 264 11.29 8.44 -22.01
C GLN A 264 11.56 7.10 -21.29
N PRO A 265 10.53 6.42 -20.75
CA PRO A 265 10.75 5.23 -19.95
C PRO A 265 11.35 4.09 -20.76
N TYR A 266 12.25 3.33 -20.13
CA TYR A 266 12.51 1.97 -20.59
C TYR A 266 11.26 1.12 -20.36
N PRO A 267 10.78 0.33 -21.35
CA PRO A 267 9.51 -0.39 -21.24
C PRO A 267 9.37 -1.24 -19.96
N GLY A 268 10.44 -1.90 -19.54
CA GLY A 268 10.48 -2.73 -18.32
C GLY A 268 10.40 -1.97 -17.00
N ASN A 269 10.44 -0.62 -17.01
CA ASN A 269 10.40 0.21 -15.80
C ASN A 269 9.00 0.77 -15.49
N ILE A 270 8.07 0.74 -16.44
CA ILE A 270 6.70 1.26 -16.25
C ILE A 270 5.87 0.29 -15.40
N ALA A 271 5.93 -1.00 -15.75
CA ALA A 271 5.08 -2.05 -15.20
C ALA A 271 5.85 -3.33 -14.81
N PRO A 272 6.94 -3.25 -14.02
CA PRO A 272 7.62 -4.45 -13.52
C PRO A 272 6.72 -5.26 -12.56
N HIS A 273 6.84 -6.58 -12.53
CA HIS A 273 6.18 -7.41 -11.51
C HIS A 273 7.04 -7.51 -10.24
N LEU A 274 6.39 -7.54 -9.07
CA LEU A 274 7.09 -7.71 -7.79
C LEU A 274 7.86 -9.03 -7.72
N LEU A 275 7.23 -10.14 -8.13
CA LEU A 275 7.85 -11.47 -8.10
C LEU A 275 9.10 -11.53 -9.01
N GLU A 276 9.01 -10.92 -10.18
CA GLU A 276 10.12 -10.81 -11.12
C GLU A 276 11.29 -10.04 -10.50
N LEU A 277 11.04 -8.88 -9.89
CA LEU A 277 12.08 -8.07 -9.25
C LEU A 277 12.64 -8.71 -7.98
N ALA A 278 11.84 -9.47 -7.24
CA ALA A 278 12.30 -10.20 -6.06
C ALA A 278 13.30 -11.32 -6.41
N GLN A 279 13.17 -11.89 -7.61
CA GLN A 279 13.98 -13.02 -8.09
C GLN A 279 15.02 -12.62 -9.15
N ILE A 280 15.16 -11.32 -9.44
CA ILE A 280 16.06 -10.84 -10.50
C ILE A 280 17.51 -11.24 -10.20
N SER A 281 18.17 -11.88 -11.17
CA SER A 281 19.60 -12.19 -11.08
C SER A 281 20.45 -10.92 -11.23
N ASP A 282 21.67 -10.91 -10.71
CA ASP A 282 22.57 -9.75 -10.89
C ASP A 282 22.88 -9.50 -12.39
N GLN A 283 22.96 -10.59 -13.18
CA GLN A 283 23.13 -10.50 -14.63
C GLN A 283 21.95 -9.81 -15.32
N ASP A 284 20.72 -10.13 -14.93
CA ASP A 284 19.52 -9.54 -15.53
C ASP A 284 19.25 -8.14 -14.99
N TRP A 285 19.62 -7.85 -13.74
CA TRP A 285 19.68 -6.49 -13.20
C TRP A 285 20.57 -5.59 -14.07
N ASP A 286 21.78 -6.07 -14.40
CA ASP A 286 22.74 -5.31 -15.22
C ASP A 286 22.22 -5.01 -16.62
N LYS A 287 21.54 -5.98 -17.24
CA LYS A 287 20.90 -5.84 -18.55
C LYS A 287 19.67 -4.93 -18.52
N ARG A 288 18.88 -4.96 -17.45
CA ARG A 288 17.61 -4.22 -17.33
C ARG A 288 17.82 -2.74 -17.07
N PHE A 289 18.84 -2.38 -16.29
CA PHE A 289 19.08 -1.00 -15.88
C PHE A 289 20.38 -0.42 -16.46
N PRO A 290 20.60 -0.44 -17.80
CA PRO A 290 21.81 0.11 -18.38
C PRO A 290 21.75 1.64 -18.31
N VAL A 291 22.78 2.25 -17.69
CA VAL A 291 22.88 3.73 -17.61
C VAL A 291 21.61 4.39 -17.04
N SER A 292 21.00 3.76 -16.03
CA SER A 292 19.84 4.28 -15.29
C SER A 292 20.26 4.86 -13.94
N ALA A 293 19.55 5.88 -13.47
CA ALA A 293 19.72 6.43 -12.12
C ALA A 293 19.41 5.38 -11.03
N LEU A 294 18.65 4.34 -11.37
CA LEU A 294 18.34 3.22 -10.47
C LEU A 294 19.57 2.39 -10.10
N ARG A 295 20.68 2.49 -10.83
CA ARG A 295 21.93 1.79 -10.45
C ARG A 295 22.56 2.29 -9.14
N ARG A 296 22.04 3.37 -8.57
CA ARG A 296 22.35 3.78 -7.19
C ARG A 296 21.79 2.80 -6.14
N ILE A 297 20.74 2.07 -6.49
CA ILE A 297 20.16 0.98 -5.71
C ILE A 297 20.98 -0.26 -6.00
N LYS A 298 21.45 -0.97 -4.97
CA LYS A 298 22.14 -2.24 -5.17
C LYS A 298 21.13 -3.35 -5.51
N PRO A 299 21.48 -4.38 -6.29
CA PRO A 299 20.57 -5.46 -6.67
C PRO A 299 19.85 -6.10 -5.47
N GLU A 300 20.57 -6.35 -4.38
CA GLU A 300 20.04 -6.90 -3.15
C GLU A 300 19.00 -6.00 -2.49
N MET A 301 19.16 -4.68 -2.60
CA MET A 301 18.18 -3.72 -2.06
C MET A 301 16.90 -3.70 -2.89
N LEU A 302 16.99 -3.79 -4.21
CA LEU A 302 15.79 -3.90 -5.05
C LEU A 302 15.02 -5.18 -4.71
N ARG A 303 15.74 -6.32 -4.62
CA ARG A 303 15.14 -7.61 -4.23
C ARG A 303 14.48 -7.52 -2.86
N ARG A 304 15.17 -6.96 -1.86
CA ARG A 304 14.63 -6.68 -0.51
C ARG A 304 13.34 -5.86 -0.59
N ASN A 305 13.32 -4.76 -1.35
CA ASN A 305 12.14 -3.90 -1.46
C ASN A 305 10.96 -4.64 -2.12
N ALA A 306 11.23 -5.46 -3.13
CA ALA A 306 10.21 -6.26 -3.82
C ALA A 306 9.65 -7.36 -2.89
N LEU A 307 10.51 -8.09 -2.18
CA LEU A 307 10.12 -9.08 -1.17
C LEU A 307 9.27 -8.47 -0.06
N ALA A 308 9.71 -7.34 0.50
CA ALA A 308 8.96 -6.65 1.55
C ALA A 308 7.55 -6.23 1.09
N ASN A 309 7.35 -5.89 -0.19
CA ASN A 309 6.03 -5.62 -0.73
C ASN A 309 5.18 -6.90 -0.86
N LEU A 310 5.77 -8.02 -1.29
CA LEU A 310 5.09 -9.31 -1.38
C LEU A 310 4.63 -9.79 0.01
N ASP A 311 5.51 -9.69 1.01
CA ASP A 311 5.20 -10.08 2.38
C ASP A 311 4.12 -9.17 2.99
N ALA A 312 4.21 -7.86 2.77
CA ALA A 312 3.18 -6.92 3.20
C ALA A 312 1.82 -7.13 2.51
N SER A 313 1.80 -7.66 1.28
CA SER A 313 0.57 -8.05 0.58
C SER A 313 0.00 -9.36 1.15
N ARG A 314 0.85 -10.38 1.38
CA ARG A 314 0.44 -11.64 2.03
C ARG A 314 -0.20 -11.38 3.40
N GLN A 315 0.45 -10.62 4.28
CA GLN A 315 -0.09 -10.26 5.59
C GLN A 315 -1.42 -9.48 5.53
N ARG A 316 -1.69 -8.77 4.43
CA ARG A 316 -2.99 -8.11 4.20
C ARG A 316 -4.08 -9.06 3.73
N MET A 317 -3.70 -10.18 3.09
CA MET A 317 -4.60 -11.21 2.57
C MET A 317 -4.84 -12.35 3.56
N THR A 318 -4.03 -12.50 4.61
CA THR A 318 -4.25 -13.50 5.67
C THR A 318 -5.52 -13.15 6.47
N PRO A 319 -6.53 -14.04 6.55
CA PRO A 319 -7.73 -13.77 7.32
C PRO A 319 -7.39 -13.60 8.81
N LYS A 320 -7.93 -12.57 9.46
CA LYS A 320 -7.73 -12.29 10.90
C LYS A 320 -8.90 -12.76 11.75
N VAL A 321 -10.05 -13.00 11.14
CA VAL A 321 -11.30 -13.39 11.81
C VAL A 321 -11.88 -14.62 11.15
N ILE A 322 -12.18 -15.64 11.95
CA ILE A 322 -12.82 -16.88 11.51
C ILE A 322 -14.24 -16.90 12.08
N ILE A 323 -15.23 -16.94 11.20
CA ILE A 323 -16.64 -16.98 11.58
C ILE A 323 -17.18 -18.39 11.36
N PHE A 324 -17.79 -18.99 12.38
CA PHE A 324 -18.35 -20.32 12.31
C PHE A 324 -19.89 -20.28 12.28
N ASP A 325 -20.52 -21.19 11.53
CA ASP A 325 -21.86 -21.64 11.91
C ASP A 325 -21.77 -22.48 13.20
N PHE A 326 -22.89 -22.61 13.88
CA PHE A 326 -22.97 -23.33 15.14
C PHE A 326 -23.44 -24.79 14.96
N ASP A 327 -24.65 -24.96 14.42
CA ASP A 327 -25.27 -26.25 14.20
C ASP A 327 -24.54 -27.00 13.09
N GLY A 328 -24.15 -28.26 13.30
CA GLY A 328 -23.46 -29.07 12.29
C GLY A 328 -21.99 -28.72 12.04
N THR A 329 -21.53 -27.56 12.52
CA THR A 329 -20.13 -27.11 12.39
C THR A 329 -19.38 -27.17 13.72
N ILE A 330 -19.91 -26.58 14.80
CA ILE A 330 -19.32 -26.62 16.16
C ILE A 330 -20.00 -27.70 17.02
N ALA A 331 -21.33 -27.74 16.98
CA ALA A 331 -22.14 -28.65 17.77
C ALA A 331 -22.71 -29.77 16.90
N ASP A 332 -22.66 -31.01 17.39
CA ASP A 332 -23.28 -32.16 16.74
C ASP A 332 -24.80 -32.12 16.98
N THR A 333 -25.53 -31.44 16.09
CA THR A 333 -26.97 -31.15 16.29
C THR A 333 -27.88 -31.88 15.30
N VAL A 334 -27.35 -32.59 14.31
CA VAL A 334 -28.13 -33.17 13.20
C VAL A 334 -29.20 -34.12 13.72
N ASP A 335 -28.83 -35.11 14.54
CA ASP A 335 -29.78 -36.11 15.06
C ASP A 335 -30.82 -35.49 16.00
N ALA A 336 -30.41 -34.50 16.80
CA ALA A 336 -31.31 -33.78 17.69
C ALA A 336 -32.36 -33.00 16.89
N LEU A 337 -31.94 -32.30 15.83
CA LEU A 337 -32.80 -31.54 14.92
C LEU A 337 -33.75 -32.46 14.16
N VAL A 338 -33.27 -33.61 13.65
CA VAL A 338 -34.11 -34.62 12.97
C VAL A 338 -35.16 -35.18 13.92
N SER A 339 -34.78 -35.54 15.15
CA SER A 339 -35.71 -36.03 16.17
C SER A 339 -36.80 -35.01 16.52
N ILE A 340 -36.43 -33.72 16.63
CA ILE A 340 -37.38 -32.63 16.88
C ILE A 340 -38.31 -32.43 15.69
N ALA A 341 -37.76 -32.37 14.46
CA ALA A 341 -38.54 -32.23 13.24
C ALA A 341 -39.55 -33.40 13.10
N ASN A 342 -39.11 -34.63 13.36
CA ASN A 342 -39.98 -35.80 13.32
C ASN A 342 -41.15 -35.74 14.29
N ARG A 343 -40.94 -35.23 15.51
CA ARG A 343 -42.04 -35.02 16.46
C ARG A 343 -43.01 -33.93 15.98
N LEU A 344 -42.50 -32.88 15.35
CA LEU A 344 -43.29 -31.76 14.85
C LEU A 344 -43.96 -32.03 13.49
N ALA A 345 -43.64 -33.14 12.84
CA ALA A 345 -44.14 -33.50 11.52
C ALA A 345 -45.67 -33.50 11.44
N VAL A 346 -46.34 -34.07 12.46
CA VAL A 346 -47.81 -34.13 12.55
C VAL A 346 -48.41 -32.73 12.71
N ASP A 347 -47.88 -31.92 13.61
CA ASP A 347 -48.37 -30.56 13.92
C ASP A 347 -48.31 -29.62 12.70
N PHE A 348 -47.30 -29.81 11.84
CA PHE A 348 -47.02 -28.93 10.71
C PHE A 348 -47.38 -29.54 9.35
N GLY A 349 -47.80 -30.82 9.32
CA GLY A 349 -48.32 -31.50 8.14
C GLY A 349 -47.25 -31.91 7.13
N TYR A 350 -46.05 -32.27 7.59
CA TYR A 350 -44.98 -32.81 6.73
C TYR A 350 -44.63 -34.26 7.09
N ARG A 351 -43.85 -34.90 6.22
CA ARG A 351 -43.49 -36.32 6.37
C ARG A 351 -42.40 -36.50 7.43
N HIS A 352 -42.53 -37.55 8.23
CA HIS A 352 -41.47 -38.01 9.13
C HIS A 352 -40.23 -38.40 8.32
N ILE A 353 -39.07 -37.89 8.71
CA ILE A 353 -37.75 -38.09 8.13
C ILE A 353 -37.18 -39.44 8.60
N SER A 354 -37.16 -40.43 7.71
CA SER A 354 -36.44 -41.71 7.93
C SER A 354 -34.93 -41.56 7.67
N PRO A 355 -34.07 -42.52 8.06
CA PRO A 355 -32.64 -42.50 7.74
C PRO A 355 -32.35 -42.39 6.22
N GLU A 356 -33.13 -43.07 5.39
CA GLU A 356 -33.00 -43.01 3.92
C GLU A 356 -33.39 -41.63 3.39
N GLN A 357 -34.42 -41.03 3.98
CA GLN A 357 -34.81 -39.66 3.63
C GLN A 357 -33.80 -38.64 4.13
N LEU A 358 -33.19 -38.83 5.29
CA LEU A 358 -32.11 -37.97 5.77
C LEU A 358 -30.94 -37.99 4.79
N ALA A 359 -30.51 -39.16 4.34
CA ALA A 359 -29.46 -39.31 3.33
C ALA A 359 -29.80 -38.56 2.02
N LEU A 360 -31.06 -38.61 1.59
CA LEU A 360 -31.54 -37.82 0.46
C LEU A 360 -31.47 -36.31 0.74
N LEU A 361 -31.96 -35.87 1.91
CA LEU A 361 -31.99 -34.45 2.29
C LEU A 361 -30.59 -33.84 2.39
N LYS A 362 -29.59 -34.60 2.86
CA LYS A 362 -28.18 -34.16 2.88
C LYS A 362 -27.64 -33.83 1.48
N ASN A 363 -28.25 -34.41 0.44
CA ASN A 363 -27.92 -34.18 -0.97
C ASN A 363 -28.76 -33.07 -1.64
N LEU A 364 -29.49 -32.25 -0.87
CA LEU A 364 -30.31 -31.16 -1.38
C LEU A 364 -29.83 -29.80 -0.85
N THR A 365 -30.02 -28.75 -1.65
CA THR A 365 -29.87 -27.36 -1.19
C THR A 365 -31.01 -26.98 -0.24
N SER A 366 -30.82 -25.95 0.60
CA SER A 366 -31.87 -25.50 1.53
C SER A 366 -33.20 -25.15 0.82
N ARG A 367 -33.15 -24.65 -0.42
CA ARG A 367 -34.36 -24.36 -1.23
C ARG A 367 -35.09 -25.63 -1.67
N GLU A 368 -34.33 -26.65 -2.07
CA GLU A 368 -34.89 -27.96 -2.47
C GLU A 368 -35.48 -28.69 -1.28
N ILE A 369 -34.86 -28.60 -0.10
CA ILE A 369 -35.39 -29.17 1.15
C ILE A 369 -36.75 -28.56 1.49
N ILE A 370 -36.86 -27.23 1.41
CA ILE A 370 -38.15 -26.54 1.64
C ILE A 370 -39.21 -27.06 0.65
N LYS A 371 -38.86 -27.16 -0.63
CA LYS A 371 -39.77 -27.67 -1.68
C LYS A 371 -40.17 -29.13 -1.43
N TYR A 372 -39.21 -29.97 -1.01
CA TYR A 372 -39.42 -31.39 -0.71
C TYR A 372 -40.31 -31.60 0.52
N SER A 373 -40.17 -30.75 1.54
CA SER A 373 -40.90 -30.88 2.81
C SER A 373 -42.42 -30.75 2.67
N GLY A 374 -42.91 -30.08 1.61
CA GLY A 374 -44.33 -29.79 1.42
C GLY A 374 -44.91 -28.77 2.41
N VAL A 375 -44.08 -28.18 3.29
CA VAL A 375 -44.51 -27.19 4.27
C VAL A 375 -44.80 -25.87 3.56
N SER A 376 -45.98 -25.29 3.80
CA SER A 376 -46.30 -23.93 3.34
C SER A 376 -45.26 -22.92 3.81
N LEU A 377 -44.76 -22.07 2.90
CA LEU A 377 -43.74 -21.06 3.21
C LEU A 377 -44.11 -20.18 4.41
N PHE A 378 -45.41 -19.90 4.61
CA PHE A 378 -45.90 -19.12 5.75
C PHE A 378 -45.76 -19.83 7.10
N LYS A 379 -45.70 -21.16 7.12
CA LYS A 379 -45.51 -21.96 8.34
C LYS A 379 -44.04 -22.12 8.74
N ILE A 380 -43.10 -21.89 7.82
CA ILE A 380 -41.66 -22.12 8.04
C ILE A 380 -41.10 -21.30 9.21
N PRO A 381 -41.38 -19.99 9.35
CA PRO A 381 -40.86 -19.22 10.49
C PRO A 381 -41.33 -19.77 11.85
N PHE A 382 -42.59 -20.25 11.92
CA PHE A 382 -43.14 -20.86 13.12
C PHE A 382 -42.51 -22.22 13.42
N LEU A 383 -42.29 -23.03 12.38
CA LEU A 383 -41.59 -24.31 12.49
C LEU A 383 -40.18 -24.09 13.04
N VAL A 384 -39.40 -23.20 12.42
CA VAL A 384 -38.04 -22.87 12.84
C VAL A 384 -38.01 -22.35 14.29
N LYS A 385 -38.99 -21.51 14.67
CA LYS A 385 -39.11 -21.03 16.06
C LYS A 385 -39.39 -22.16 17.05
N LYS A 386 -40.30 -23.09 16.71
CA LYS A 386 -40.65 -24.23 17.57
C LYS A 386 -39.48 -25.21 17.69
N VAL A 387 -38.81 -25.52 16.57
CA VAL A 387 -37.59 -26.36 16.57
C VAL A 387 -36.54 -25.80 17.51
N LYS A 388 -36.23 -24.50 17.44
CA LYS A 388 -35.25 -23.85 18.35
C LYS A 388 -35.67 -23.89 19.81
N GLY A 389 -36.96 -23.66 20.08
CA GLY A 389 -37.51 -23.70 21.43
C GLY A 389 -37.40 -25.08 22.06
N GLU A 390 -37.61 -26.14 21.28
CA GLU A 390 -37.51 -27.52 21.74
C GLU A 390 -36.06 -28.02 21.80
N LEU A 391 -35.19 -27.48 20.92
CA LEU A 391 -33.76 -27.75 20.94
C LEU A 391 -33.11 -27.31 22.26
N LYS A 392 -33.62 -26.24 22.89
CA LYS A 392 -33.16 -25.76 24.21
C LYS A 392 -33.08 -26.88 25.24
N ASN A 393 -34.04 -27.80 25.25
CA ASN A 393 -34.11 -28.90 26.20
C ASN A 393 -33.07 -30.00 25.93
N LYS A 394 -32.60 -30.10 24.68
CA LYS A 394 -31.57 -31.06 24.27
C LYS A 394 -30.15 -30.51 24.38
N ILE A 395 -29.96 -29.19 24.46
CA ILE A 395 -28.63 -28.55 24.56
C ILE A 395 -27.68 -29.24 25.56
N PRO A 396 -28.11 -29.61 26.79
CA PRO A 396 -27.21 -30.25 27.76
C PRO A 396 -26.68 -31.62 27.35
N GLU A 397 -27.35 -32.29 26.41
CA GLU A 397 -27.01 -33.64 25.93
C GLU A 397 -26.14 -33.60 24.67
N LEU A 398 -26.07 -32.44 23.99
CA LEU A 398 -25.30 -32.27 22.76
C LEU A 398 -23.81 -32.19 23.05
N LYS A 399 -23.01 -32.73 22.13
CA LYS A 399 -21.55 -32.70 22.20
C LYS A 399 -20.96 -31.81 21.11
N PRO A 400 -19.75 -31.26 21.32
CA PRO A 400 -18.98 -30.65 20.25
C PRO A 400 -18.64 -31.69 19.19
N ILE A 401 -18.49 -31.26 17.94
CA ILE A 401 -17.93 -32.10 16.89
C ILE A 401 -16.55 -32.63 17.35
N PRO A 402 -16.25 -33.93 17.19
CA PRO A 402 -14.96 -34.48 17.61
C PRO A 402 -13.77 -33.71 17.00
N GLY A 403 -12.84 -33.26 17.84
CA GLY A 403 -11.65 -32.51 17.42
C GLY A 403 -11.85 -30.98 17.26
N ILE A 404 -13.08 -30.47 17.35
CA ILE A 404 -13.33 -29.03 17.14
C ILE A 404 -12.80 -28.18 18.29
N LYS A 405 -12.81 -28.68 19.54
CA LYS A 405 -12.32 -27.92 20.69
C LYS A 405 -10.83 -27.64 20.53
N GLU A 406 -10.06 -28.66 20.19
CA GLU A 406 -8.62 -28.60 19.96
C GLU A 406 -8.29 -27.64 18.82
N ALA A 407 -9.01 -27.74 17.69
CA ALA A 407 -8.83 -26.85 16.54
C ALA A 407 -9.12 -25.38 16.90
N LEU A 408 -10.23 -25.10 17.59
CA LEU A 408 -10.59 -23.74 18.01
C LEU A 408 -9.58 -23.14 19.00
N THR A 409 -9.12 -23.93 19.98
CA THR A 409 -8.10 -23.48 20.94
C THR A 409 -6.79 -23.13 20.23
N GLU A 410 -6.35 -23.97 19.29
CA GLU A 410 -5.11 -23.72 18.55
C GLU A 410 -5.22 -22.48 17.63
N LEU A 411 -6.35 -22.30 16.96
CA LEU A 411 -6.62 -21.08 16.18
C LEU A 411 -6.58 -19.82 17.06
N GLN A 412 -7.16 -19.87 18.26
CA GLN A 412 -7.09 -18.74 19.20
C GLN A 412 -5.64 -18.48 19.67
N ASN A 413 -4.86 -19.53 19.94
CA ASN A 413 -3.45 -19.41 20.33
C ASN A 413 -2.58 -18.78 19.23
N GLN A 414 -2.92 -19.02 17.96
CA GLN A 414 -2.30 -18.38 16.80
C GLN A 414 -2.76 -16.93 16.59
N GLY A 415 -3.65 -16.41 17.44
CA GLY A 415 -4.09 -15.02 17.44
C GLY A 415 -5.29 -14.73 16.54
N TYR A 416 -5.94 -15.74 15.97
CA TYR A 416 -7.17 -15.55 15.21
C TYR A 416 -8.33 -15.18 16.14
N LYS A 417 -9.15 -14.21 15.70
CA LYS A 417 -10.41 -13.88 16.39
C LYS A 417 -11.51 -14.81 15.92
N LEU A 418 -12.25 -15.39 16.84
CA LEU A 418 -13.27 -16.38 16.52
C LEU A 418 -14.67 -15.80 16.76
N GLY A 419 -15.54 -15.97 15.77
CA GLY A 419 -16.92 -15.48 15.83
C GLY A 419 -17.92 -16.56 15.49
N ILE A 420 -19.14 -16.43 15.98
CA ILE A 420 -20.26 -17.29 15.56
C ILE A 420 -21.33 -16.43 14.88
N ILE A 421 -21.77 -16.87 13.70
CA ILE A 421 -23.00 -16.40 13.06
C ILE A 421 -23.90 -17.60 12.84
N THR A 422 -25.00 -17.65 13.59
CA THR A 422 -25.92 -18.79 13.52
C THR A 422 -27.38 -18.35 13.47
N SER A 423 -28.21 -19.23 12.92
CA SER A 423 -29.66 -19.09 13.02
C SER A 423 -30.21 -19.50 14.39
N ASN A 424 -29.48 -20.28 15.19
CA ASN A 424 -29.90 -20.71 16.53
C ASN A 424 -30.11 -19.53 17.49
N SER A 425 -30.74 -19.75 18.64
CA SER A 425 -30.91 -18.69 19.64
C SER A 425 -29.60 -18.44 20.40
N LYS A 426 -29.37 -17.20 20.83
CA LYS A 426 -28.18 -16.83 21.61
C LYS A 426 -28.07 -17.67 22.87
N GLU A 427 -29.22 -17.88 23.52
CA GLU A 427 -29.30 -18.59 24.79
C GLU A 427 -28.86 -20.05 24.63
N ASN A 428 -29.30 -20.73 23.57
CA ASN A 428 -28.92 -22.11 23.28
C ASN A 428 -27.42 -22.23 23.02
N VAL A 429 -26.88 -21.33 22.18
CA VAL A 429 -25.45 -21.30 21.82
C VAL A 429 -24.60 -21.05 23.05
N THR A 430 -24.88 -19.98 23.80
CA THR A 430 -24.13 -19.64 25.01
C THR A 430 -24.21 -20.75 26.06
N GLN A 431 -25.38 -21.38 26.24
CA GLN A 431 -25.51 -22.50 27.16
C GLN A 431 -24.65 -23.69 26.71
N PHE A 432 -24.71 -24.08 25.44
CA PHE A 432 -23.88 -25.16 24.89
C PHE A 432 -22.38 -24.89 25.08
N LEU A 433 -21.94 -23.69 24.70
CA LEU A 433 -20.54 -23.28 24.80
C LEU A 433 -20.06 -23.24 26.26
N THR A 434 -20.95 -22.92 27.21
CA THR A 434 -20.60 -22.89 28.64
C THR A 434 -20.45 -24.30 29.19
N ILE A 435 -21.37 -25.22 28.86
CA ILE A 435 -21.33 -26.62 29.30
C ILE A 435 -20.07 -27.33 28.80
N ASN A 436 -19.63 -27.00 27.58
CA ASN A 436 -18.49 -27.63 26.93
C ASN A 436 -17.17 -26.84 27.08
N ASP A 437 -17.17 -25.76 27.86
CA ASP A 437 -16.00 -24.90 28.08
C ASP A 437 -15.36 -24.42 26.77
N LEU A 438 -16.18 -23.76 25.94
CA LEU A 438 -15.82 -23.15 24.66
C LEU A 438 -16.15 -21.66 24.62
N ASN A 439 -16.94 -21.15 25.57
CA ASN A 439 -17.44 -19.77 25.53
C ASN A 439 -16.33 -18.71 25.53
N HIS A 440 -15.19 -19.01 26.18
CA HIS A 440 -14.03 -18.13 26.24
C HIS A 440 -13.25 -18.04 24.91
N LEU A 441 -13.52 -18.95 23.96
CA LEU A 441 -12.81 -18.99 22.68
C LEU A 441 -13.36 -17.97 21.67
N PHE A 442 -14.60 -17.49 21.84
CA PHE A 442 -15.29 -16.65 20.86
C PHE A 442 -15.38 -15.18 21.28
N ASP A 443 -14.90 -14.29 20.43
CA ASP A 443 -14.96 -12.83 20.58
C ASP A 443 -16.38 -12.26 20.43
N PHE A 444 -17.22 -12.92 19.64
CA PHE A 444 -18.60 -12.48 19.39
C PHE A 444 -19.52 -13.62 18.93
N ILE A 445 -20.79 -13.47 19.27
CA ILE A 445 -21.86 -14.39 18.86
C ILE A 445 -23.03 -13.55 18.33
N TYR A 446 -23.33 -13.69 17.04
CA TYR A 446 -24.51 -13.13 16.41
C TYR A 446 -25.52 -14.26 16.15
N SER A 447 -26.70 -14.10 16.72
CA SER A 447 -27.84 -14.99 16.56
C SER A 447 -29.06 -14.21 16.08
N GLY A 448 -29.91 -14.82 15.27
CA GLY A 448 -31.20 -14.25 14.93
C GLY A 448 -31.77 -14.66 13.57
N ILE A 449 -33.09 -14.67 13.49
CA ILE A 449 -33.82 -14.74 12.21
C ILE A 449 -33.86 -13.30 11.69
N THR A 450 -32.90 -12.92 10.86
CA THR A 450 -33.14 -11.78 9.98
C THR A 450 -33.90 -12.29 8.76
N ILE A 451 -34.99 -11.62 8.43
CA ILE A 451 -35.80 -11.86 7.23
C ILE A 451 -34.93 -11.77 5.95
N PHE A 452 -33.72 -11.20 6.05
CA PHE A 452 -32.79 -10.91 4.96
C PHE A 452 -31.61 -11.90 4.81
N GLY A 453 -31.53 -12.98 5.60
CA GLY A 453 -30.55 -14.07 5.41
C GLY A 453 -29.12 -13.82 5.92
N LYS A 454 -28.27 -14.86 5.89
CA LYS A 454 -26.90 -14.85 6.48
C LYS A 454 -25.98 -13.76 5.88
N THR A 455 -26.08 -13.47 4.59
CA THR A 455 -25.26 -12.42 3.91
C THR A 455 -25.38 -11.05 4.59
N THR A 456 -26.59 -10.64 4.98
CA THR A 456 -26.81 -9.35 5.64
C THR A 456 -26.13 -9.29 7.00
N ILE A 457 -26.14 -10.39 7.75
CA ILE A 457 -25.47 -10.46 9.05
C ILE A 457 -23.96 -10.38 8.86
N ILE A 458 -23.40 -11.14 7.91
CA ILE A 458 -21.96 -11.09 7.59
C ILE A 458 -21.55 -9.65 7.25
N ASN A 459 -22.25 -8.99 6.32
CA ASN A 459 -21.95 -7.60 5.94
C ASN A 459 -22.08 -6.61 7.11
N ASN A 460 -23.04 -6.82 8.00
CA ASN A 460 -23.19 -6.01 9.20
C ASN A 460 -22.00 -6.20 10.17
N VAL A 461 -21.53 -7.44 10.34
CA VAL A 461 -20.34 -7.74 11.15
C VAL A 461 -19.11 -7.06 10.56
N LEU A 462 -18.88 -7.21 9.25
CA LEU A 462 -17.78 -6.55 8.54
C LEU A 462 -17.78 -5.04 8.80
N ARG A 463 -18.95 -4.40 8.63
CA ARG A 463 -19.10 -2.95 8.85
C ARG A 463 -18.92 -2.53 10.31
N GLN A 464 -19.55 -3.22 11.26
CA GLN A 464 -19.51 -2.87 12.68
C GLN A 464 -18.11 -3.04 13.28
N LYS A 465 -17.39 -4.08 12.84
CA LYS A 465 -16.05 -4.40 13.31
C LYS A 465 -14.94 -3.75 12.45
N GLN A 466 -15.30 -2.99 11.42
CA GLN A 466 -14.39 -2.34 10.46
C GLN A 466 -13.43 -3.34 9.80
N LEU A 467 -13.91 -4.55 9.51
CA LEU A 467 -13.15 -5.61 8.87
C LEU A 467 -13.31 -5.52 7.36
N LYS A 468 -12.21 -5.75 6.63
CA LYS A 468 -12.26 -5.94 5.18
C LYS A 468 -12.68 -7.37 4.86
N PRO A 469 -13.34 -7.61 3.71
CA PRO A 469 -13.73 -8.97 3.33
C PRO A 469 -12.56 -9.96 3.24
N GLN A 470 -11.36 -9.51 2.85
CA GLN A 470 -10.16 -10.36 2.79
C GLN A 470 -9.64 -10.78 4.17
N GLU A 471 -10.03 -10.08 5.24
CA GLU A 471 -9.60 -10.39 6.60
C GLU A 471 -10.53 -11.42 7.28
N VAL A 472 -11.52 -11.95 6.57
CA VAL A 472 -12.56 -12.82 7.15
C VAL A 472 -12.76 -14.08 6.32
N ILE A 473 -12.82 -15.21 7.02
CA ILE A 473 -13.17 -16.51 6.44
C ILE A 473 -14.35 -17.12 7.21
N TYR A 474 -15.31 -17.69 6.49
CA TYR A 474 -16.48 -18.35 7.08
C TYR A 474 -16.32 -19.87 7.07
N VAL A 475 -16.73 -20.56 8.13
CA VAL A 475 -16.73 -22.02 8.25
C VAL A 475 -18.16 -22.49 8.45
N GLY A 476 -18.65 -23.36 7.58
CA GLY A 476 -20.03 -23.86 7.63
C GLY A 476 -20.23 -25.18 6.92
N ASP A 477 -21.31 -25.88 7.26
CA ASP A 477 -21.64 -27.22 6.77
C ASP A 477 -22.83 -27.24 5.80
N GLU A 478 -23.45 -26.09 5.51
CA GLU A 478 -24.59 -25.98 4.61
C GLU A 478 -24.27 -25.21 3.31
N THR A 479 -24.95 -25.55 2.21
CA THR A 479 -24.80 -24.83 0.93
C THR A 479 -25.10 -23.33 1.04
N ARG A 480 -26.01 -22.96 1.94
CA ARG A 480 -26.39 -21.56 2.18
C ARG A 480 -25.24 -20.71 2.73
N ASP A 481 -24.24 -21.34 3.37
CA ASP A 481 -23.10 -20.66 3.97
C ASP A 481 -22.09 -20.26 2.89
N ILE A 482 -21.89 -21.17 1.94
CA ILE A 482 -21.09 -20.93 0.73
C ILE A 482 -21.73 -19.81 -0.09
N GLU A 483 -23.04 -19.89 -0.35
CA GLU A 483 -23.77 -18.84 -1.06
C GLU A 483 -23.70 -17.49 -0.35
N ALA A 484 -23.85 -17.48 0.98
CA ALA A 484 -23.86 -16.25 1.76
C ALA A 484 -22.50 -15.56 1.79
N SER A 485 -21.43 -16.35 1.92
CA SER A 485 -20.03 -15.90 1.97
C SER A 485 -19.60 -15.32 0.62
N LYS A 486 -19.92 -16.00 -0.48
CA LYS A 486 -19.66 -15.49 -1.84
C LYS A 486 -20.36 -14.16 -2.10
N LYS A 487 -21.62 -14.01 -1.69
CA LYS A 487 -22.35 -12.73 -1.82
C LYS A 487 -21.78 -11.63 -0.93
N ALA A 488 -21.15 -11.97 0.18
CA ALA A 488 -20.43 -11.04 1.05
C ALA A 488 -18.97 -10.80 0.62
N ASN A 489 -18.52 -11.47 -0.44
CA ASN A 489 -17.15 -11.42 -0.95
C ASN A 489 -16.08 -11.82 0.10
N ILE A 490 -16.41 -12.77 0.96
CA ILE A 490 -15.49 -13.37 1.94
C ILE A 490 -15.19 -14.83 1.55
N GLN A 491 -14.03 -15.34 1.99
CA GLN A 491 -13.66 -16.73 1.77
C GLN A 491 -14.54 -17.67 2.60
N VAL A 492 -14.71 -18.92 2.15
CA VAL A 492 -15.48 -19.95 2.85
C VAL A 492 -14.82 -21.32 2.84
N ILE A 493 -14.76 -21.92 4.03
CA ILE A 493 -14.42 -23.32 4.29
C ILE A 493 -15.72 -24.10 4.49
N ALA A 494 -16.01 -25.01 3.58
CA ALA A 494 -17.10 -25.97 3.73
C ALA A 494 -16.63 -27.20 4.49
N VAL A 495 -17.40 -27.65 5.47
CA VAL A 495 -17.04 -28.81 6.32
C VAL A 495 -17.97 -29.99 6.06
N THR A 496 -17.42 -31.19 5.92
CA THR A 496 -18.22 -32.36 5.49
C THR A 496 -18.84 -33.18 6.62
N TRP A 497 -18.53 -32.88 7.88
CA TRP A 497 -19.04 -33.63 9.03
C TRP A 497 -20.46 -33.24 9.45
N GLY A 498 -20.99 -32.13 8.94
CA GLY A 498 -22.29 -31.60 9.33
C GLY A 498 -23.47 -32.17 8.51
N PHE A 499 -24.39 -31.26 8.16
CA PHE A 499 -25.65 -31.61 7.53
C PHE A 499 -25.50 -31.93 6.04
N ASN A 500 -24.98 -31.02 5.20
CA ASN A 500 -24.89 -31.30 3.77
C ASN A 500 -23.77 -32.29 3.43
N SER A 501 -24.02 -33.10 2.41
CA SER A 501 -23.06 -34.08 1.88
C SER A 501 -21.86 -33.40 1.19
N PRO A 502 -20.67 -34.05 1.19
CA PRO A 502 -19.49 -33.57 0.47
C PRO A 502 -19.78 -33.23 -1.01
N GLU A 503 -20.57 -34.07 -1.69
CA GLU A 503 -20.87 -33.94 -3.11
C GLU A 503 -21.64 -32.65 -3.43
N VAL A 504 -22.57 -32.26 -2.56
CA VAL A 504 -23.38 -31.06 -2.74
C VAL A 504 -22.62 -29.80 -2.33
N LEU A 505 -21.82 -29.87 -1.27
CA LEU A 505 -20.93 -28.78 -0.88
C LEU A 505 -19.91 -28.49 -1.99
N ALA A 506 -19.26 -29.52 -2.54
CA ALA A 506 -18.31 -29.38 -3.64
C ALA A 506 -18.92 -28.71 -4.88
N LYS A 507 -20.17 -29.05 -5.24
CA LYS A 507 -20.89 -28.42 -6.37
C LYS A 507 -21.12 -26.92 -6.21
N GLN A 508 -21.07 -26.40 -4.98
CA GLN A 508 -21.17 -24.97 -4.71
C GLN A 508 -19.83 -24.24 -4.85
N ASN A 509 -18.73 -24.95 -5.15
CA ASN A 509 -17.37 -24.44 -5.32
C ASN A 509 -16.90 -23.55 -4.15
N PRO A 510 -16.85 -24.06 -2.89
CA PRO A 510 -16.26 -23.31 -1.78
C PRO A 510 -14.76 -23.07 -2.04
N ASP A 511 -14.16 -22.10 -1.32
CA ASP A 511 -12.71 -21.87 -1.42
C ASP A 511 -11.92 -23.07 -0.88
N TYR A 512 -12.44 -23.69 0.17
CA TYR A 512 -11.90 -24.91 0.77
C TYR A 512 -13.01 -25.89 1.14
N LEU A 513 -12.72 -27.18 1.05
CA LEU A 513 -13.61 -28.27 1.47
C LEU A 513 -12.80 -29.25 2.33
N ILE A 514 -13.13 -29.37 3.61
CA ILE A 514 -12.34 -30.15 4.58
C ILE A 514 -13.16 -31.24 5.27
N GLN A 515 -12.49 -32.32 5.69
CA GLN A 515 -13.15 -33.51 6.21
C GLN A 515 -13.10 -33.65 7.73
N GLN A 516 -12.12 -33.03 8.38
CA GLN A 516 -11.94 -33.08 9.83
C GLN A 516 -11.56 -31.70 10.40
N PRO A 517 -11.95 -31.38 11.64
CA PRO A 517 -11.62 -30.07 12.24
C PRO A 517 -10.13 -29.73 12.29
N SER A 518 -9.22 -30.71 12.36
CA SER A 518 -7.77 -30.48 12.35
C SER A 518 -7.27 -29.81 11.07
N GLU A 519 -7.93 -30.05 9.94
CA GLU A 519 -7.59 -29.45 8.64
C GLU A 519 -7.85 -27.94 8.59
N LEU A 520 -8.61 -27.38 9.55
CA LEU A 520 -8.76 -25.92 9.69
C LEU A 520 -7.39 -25.24 9.86
N LEU A 521 -6.48 -25.85 10.62
CA LEU A 521 -5.15 -25.29 10.85
C LEU A 521 -4.30 -25.31 9.57
N GLU A 522 -4.43 -26.35 8.75
CA GLU A 522 -3.70 -26.45 7.49
C GLU A 522 -4.13 -25.37 6.51
N VAL A 523 -5.44 -25.13 6.40
CA VAL A 523 -5.99 -24.05 5.57
C VAL A 523 -5.54 -22.69 6.07
N MET A 524 -5.58 -22.46 7.39
CA MET A 524 -5.20 -21.17 7.96
C MET A 524 -3.68 -20.90 7.91
N ASN A 525 -2.84 -21.94 8.01
CA ASN A 525 -1.39 -21.84 7.93
C ASN A 525 -0.86 -21.72 6.48
N ALA A 526 -1.69 -22.00 5.48
CA ALA A 526 -1.35 -21.79 4.08
C ALA A 526 -1.43 -20.31 3.65
N HIS A 527 -1.94 -19.44 4.53
CA HIS A 527 -2.06 -17.98 4.38
C HIS A 527 -1.05 -17.25 5.28
#